data_AF-A0A7V8FMV3-F1
#
_entry.id   AF-A0A7V8FMV3-F1
#
_cell.length_a   1.000
_cell.length_b   1.000
_cell.length_c   1.000
_cell.angle_alpha   90.00
_cell.angle_beta   90.00
_cell.angle_gamma   90.00
#
_symmetry.space_group_name_H-M   'P 1'
#
loop_
_entity.id
_entity.type
_entity.pdbx_description
1 polymer ?
#
loop_
_entity_poly.entity_id
_entity_poly.type
_entity_poly.pdbx_seq_one_letter_code
_entity_poly.pdbx_strand_id
1 'polypeptide(L)'
;MNERQGIFQGKTLMSNPIDITDIELARQQWQTLKLGFDALDATPQSLHGFAAQARAASSLHKVLPHNYEVVLFDLLNRLESSALFDEESCSFSHDDLIVNLRTWVDKSGAQLDKLPAHGH
;
A
#
# COMPACT_ATOMS: atom_id res chain seq x y z
N MET A 1 18.34 38.04 -10.67
CA MET A 1 17.46 37.13 -11.42
C MET A 1 17.05 35.99 -10.49
N ASN A 2 15.79 36.08 -10.03
CA ASN A 2 14.95 35.22 -9.19
C ASN A 2 15.60 34.21 -8.22
N GLU A 3 15.47 34.38 -6.91
CA GLU A 3 14.24 34.11 -6.12
C GLU A 3 13.84 32.63 -6.17
N ARG A 4 14.46 31.82 -5.31
CA ARG A 4 13.89 30.55 -4.86
C ARG A 4 13.38 30.73 -3.43
N GLN A 5 12.09 31.08 -3.35
CA GLN A 5 11.07 30.54 -2.44
C GLN A 5 11.66 29.96 -1.12
N GLY A 6 11.50 30.58 0.05
CA GLY A 6 10.22 30.99 0.62
C GLY A 6 9.62 29.84 1.44
N ILE A 7 9.89 29.88 2.76
CA ILE A 7 9.01 29.54 3.90
C ILE A 7 8.20 28.23 3.87
N PHE A 8 8.33 27.39 4.91
CA PHE A 8 7.25 26.72 5.68
C PHE A 8 7.86 25.65 6.61
N GLN A 9 8.39 26.07 7.76
CA GLN A 9 8.60 25.18 8.92
C GLN A 9 7.64 25.62 10.01
N GLY A 10 6.36 25.34 9.78
CA GLY A 10 5.29 25.49 10.76
C GLY A 10 5.27 24.27 11.68
N LYS A 11 5.62 24.48 12.95
CA LYS A 11 5.31 23.58 14.06
C LYS A 11 3.86 23.10 13.99
N THR A 12 3.64 21.79 13.93
CA THR A 12 2.38 21.16 14.34
C THR A 12 2.70 20.15 15.44
N LEU A 13 2.38 20.54 16.67
CA LEU A 13 2.37 19.69 17.86
C LEU A 13 1.04 18.93 17.90
N MET A 14 1.12 17.60 17.88
CA MET A 14 0.35 16.68 18.72
C MET A 14 -1.17 16.91 18.82
N SER A 15 -1.86 16.56 17.74
CA SER A 15 -3.14 15.82 17.70
C SER A 15 -3.22 15.29 16.26
N ASN A 16 -3.72 14.08 16.02
CA ASN A 16 -3.61 13.39 14.73
C ASN A 16 -4.90 13.57 13.89
N PRO A 17 -5.13 14.71 13.19
CA PRO A 17 -5.79 14.65 11.90
C PRO A 17 -4.76 14.13 10.88
N ILE A 18 -5.22 13.27 9.98
CA ILE A 18 -4.45 12.88 8.79
C ILE A 18 -4.03 14.18 8.08
N ASP A 19 -2.72 14.45 7.99
CA ASP A 19 -2.22 15.66 7.33
C ASP A 19 -2.40 15.51 5.81
N ILE A 20 -2.56 16.61 5.09
CA ILE A 20 -2.67 16.58 3.62
C ILE A 20 -1.42 15.94 3.00
N THR A 21 -0.26 16.13 3.61
CA THR A 21 1.00 15.50 3.22
C THR A 21 0.96 13.97 3.40
N ASP A 22 0.26 13.46 4.42
CA ASP A 22 0.08 12.02 4.61
C ASP A 22 -0.79 11.40 3.50
N ILE A 23 -1.82 12.12 3.03
CA ILE A 23 -2.70 11.64 1.95
C ILE A 23 -1.94 11.53 0.62
N GLU A 24 -1.13 12.54 0.29
CA GLU A 24 -0.34 12.53 -0.94
C GLU A 24 0.74 11.44 -0.89
N LEU A 25 1.44 11.31 0.25
CA LEU A 25 2.41 10.24 0.44
C LEU A 25 1.75 8.85 0.40
N ALA A 26 0.54 8.69 0.95
CA ALA A 26 -0.22 7.46 0.86
C ALA A 26 -0.57 7.10 -0.60
N ARG A 27 -0.91 8.08 -1.44
CA ARG A 27 -1.12 7.84 -2.88
C ARG A 27 0.14 7.41 -3.59
N GLN A 28 1.26 8.05 -3.31
CA GLN A 28 2.56 7.64 -3.88
C GLN A 28 2.93 6.22 -3.45
N GLN A 29 2.74 5.89 -2.16
CA GLN A 29 2.96 4.54 -1.66
C GLN A 29 2.03 3.53 -2.35
N TRP A 30 0.75 3.84 -2.48
CA TRP A 30 -0.21 2.99 -3.18
C TRP A 30 0.15 2.77 -4.66
N GLN A 31 0.56 3.83 -5.38
CA GLN A 31 1.02 3.71 -6.77
C GLN A 31 2.24 2.79 -6.87
N THR A 32 3.19 2.93 -5.96
CA THR A 32 4.38 2.07 -5.92
C THR A 32 4.01 0.62 -5.62
N LEU A 33 3.04 0.37 -4.74
CA LEU A 33 2.51 -0.97 -4.49
C LEU A 33 1.78 -1.53 -5.69
N LYS A 34 0.99 -0.72 -6.39
CA LYS A 34 0.28 -1.14 -7.60
C LYS A 34 1.26 -1.61 -8.67
N LEU A 35 2.31 -0.83 -8.92
CA LEU A 35 3.39 -1.17 -9.86
C LEU A 35 4.13 -2.44 -9.44
N GLY A 36 4.45 -2.59 -8.14
CA GLY A 36 5.07 -3.80 -7.60
C GLY A 36 4.18 -5.03 -7.75
N PHE A 37 2.87 -4.88 -7.59
CA PHE A 37 1.90 -5.95 -7.80
C PHE A 37 1.77 -6.32 -9.29
N ASP A 38 1.71 -5.35 -10.20
CA ASP A 38 1.62 -5.62 -11.65
C ASP A 38 2.91 -6.26 -12.20
N ALA A 39 4.05 -6.05 -11.53
CA ALA A 39 5.34 -6.68 -11.84
C ALA A 39 5.59 -7.98 -11.06
N LEU A 40 4.63 -8.42 -10.24
CA LEU A 40 4.79 -9.58 -9.36
C LEU A 40 4.91 -10.87 -10.19
N ASP A 41 5.85 -11.71 -9.81
CA ASP A 41 6.04 -13.03 -10.37
C ASP A 41 5.98 -14.09 -9.26
N ALA A 42 5.91 -15.36 -9.64
CA ALA A 42 5.74 -16.46 -8.69
C ALA A 42 7.01 -16.80 -7.88
N THR A 43 8.11 -16.05 -8.03
CA THR A 43 9.33 -16.32 -7.26
C THR A 43 9.18 -15.89 -5.79
N PRO A 44 9.71 -16.67 -4.84
CA PRO A 44 9.62 -16.33 -3.42
C PRO A 44 10.20 -14.95 -3.07
N GLN A 45 11.24 -14.51 -3.79
CA GLN A 45 11.89 -13.22 -3.58
C GLN A 45 10.99 -12.05 -4.00
N SER A 46 10.27 -12.20 -5.11
CA SER A 46 9.31 -11.20 -5.61
C SER A 46 8.15 -11.04 -4.64
N LEU A 47 7.58 -12.17 -4.19
CA LEU A 47 6.51 -12.23 -3.20
C LEU A 47 6.91 -11.60 -1.85
N HIS A 48 8.09 -11.95 -1.34
CA HIS A 48 8.63 -11.38 -0.09
C HIS A 48 8.93 -9.88 -0.22
N GLY A 49 9.53 -9.47 -1.34
CA GLY A 49 9.83 -8.07 -1.63
C GLY A 49 8.57 -7.20 -1.66
N PHE A 50 7.53 -7.67 -2.36
CA PHE A 50 6.22 -7.02 -2.37
C PHE A 50 5.61 -6.94 -0.96
N ALA A 51 5.63 -8.03 -0.19
CA ALA A 51 5.06 -8.06 1.16
C ALA A 51 5.79 -7.11 2.11
N ALA A 52 7.12 -7.05 2.04
CA ALA A 52 7.92 -6.09 2.82
C ALA A 52 7.60 -4.64 2.43
N GLN A 53 7.49 -4.35 1.14
CA GLN A 53 7.15 -3.04 0.63
C GLN A 53 5.74 -2.60 1.10
N ALA A 54 4.76 -3.50 1.03
CA ALA A 54 3.40 -3.25 1.48
C ALA A 54 3.34 -2.94 2.98
N ARG A 55 4.06 -3.70 3.83
CA ARG A 55 4.12 -3.43 5.27
C ARG A 55 4.82 -2.12 5.60
N ALA A 56 5.77 -1.67 4.78
CA ALA A 56 6.49 -0.41 4.96
C ALA A 56 5.68 0.84 4.56
N ALA A 57 4.51 0.69 3.92
CA ALA A 57 3.65 1.79 3.48
C ALA A 57 2.88 2.45 4.65
N SER A 58 3.63 3.07 5.56
CA SER A 58 3.10 3.63 6.81
C SER A 58 2.05 4.73 6.61
N SER A 59 2.20 5.59 5.60
CA SER A 59 1.23 6.64 5.30
C SER A 59 -0.05 6.05 4.72
N LEU A 60 0.06 5.02 3.88
CA LEU A 60 -1.09 4.27 3.38
C LEU A 60 -1.92 3.66 4.53
N HIS A 61 -1.25 3.04 5.50
CA HIS A 61 -1.91 2.47 6.69
C HIS A 61 -2.52 3.52 7.60
N LYS A 62 -1.88 4.69 7.72
CA LYS A 62 -2.39 5.81 8.52
C LYS A 62 -3.65 6.44 7.92
N VAL A 63 -3.74 6.46 6.59
CA VAL A 63 -4.79 7.15 5.84
C VAL A 63 -5.99 6.25 5.58
N LEU A 64 -5.76 4.95 5.31
CA LEU A 64 -6.85 4.00 5.09
C LEU A 64 -7.52 3.60 6.42
N PRO A 65 -8.81 3.21 6.39
CA PRO A 65 -9.46 2.63 7.55
C PRO A 65 -8.73 1.38 8.06
N HIS A 66 -8.68 1.19 9.38
CA HIS A 66 -7.90 0.11 10.02
C HIS A 66 -8.25 -1.30 9.49
N ASN A 67 -9.49 -1.56 9.07
CA ASN A 67 -9.87 -2.84 8.48
C ASN A 67 -9.14 -3.16 7.17
N TYR A 68 -8.65 -2.16 6.42
CA TYR A 68 -7.82 -2.40 5.24
C TYR A 68 -6.45 -2.94 5.62
N GLU A 69 -5.84 -2.43 6.69
CA GLU A 69 -4.55 -2.91 7.21
C GLU A 69 -4.66 -4.38 7.65
N VAL A 70 -5.71 -4.71 8.42
CA VAL A 70 -5.96 -6.07 8.89
C VAL A 70 -6.09 -7.04 7.72
N VAL A 71 -6.90 -6.70 6.71
CA VAL A 71 -7.09 -7.55 5.52
C VAL A 71 -5.80 -7.64 4.70
N LEU A 72 -5.08 -6.53 4.51
CA LEU A 72 -3.80 -6.54 3.81
C LEU A 72 -2.83 -7.49 4.49
N PHE A 73 -2.65 -7.37 5.80
CA PHE A 73 -1.64 -8.13 6.53
C PHE A 73 -1.96 -9.63 6.54
N ASP A 74 -3.23 -10.02 6.61
CA ASP A 74 -3.65 -11.41 6.41
C ASP A 74 -3.25 -11.94 5.02
N LEU A 75 -3.57 -11.19 3.96
CA LEU A 75 -3.22 -11.54 2.59
C LEU A 75 -1.70 -11.65 2.42
N LEU A 76 -0.93 -10.72 3.00
CA LEU A 76 0.54 -10.75 2.95
C LEU A 76 1.09 -11.97 3.67
N ASN A 77 0.60 -12.32 4.87
CA ASN A 77 1.05 -13.51 5.59
C ASN A 77 0.81 -14.79 4.77
N ARG A 78 -0.34 -14.89 4.10
CA ARG A 78 -0.66 -16.02 3.21
C ARG A 78 0.25 -16.02 1.97
N LEU A 79 0.58 -14.85 1.42
CA LEU A 79 1.48 -14.70 0.28
C LEU A 79 2.87 -15.22 0.60
N GLU A 80 3.42 -14.82 1.74
CA GLU A 80 4.74 -15.27 2.18
C GLU A 80 4.76 -16.75 2.55
N SER A 81 3.66 -17.27 3.11
CA SER A 81 3.53 -18.71 3.34
C SER A 81 3.50 -19.46 2.01
N SER A 82 2.78 -18.96 1.00
CA SER A 82 2.73 -19.58 -0.34
C SER A 82 4.10 -19.58 -1.04
N ALA A 83 4.94 -18.58 -0.76
CA ALA A 83 6.30 -18.49 -1.27
C ALA A 83 7.25 -19.58 -0.69
N LEU A 84 6.88 -20.22 0.43
CA LEU A 84 7.70 -21.25 1.08
C LEU A 84 7.37 -22.68 0.63
N PHE A 85 6.28 -22.89 -0.11
CA PHE A 85 5.81 -24.22 -0.52
C PHE A 85 5.86 -24.37 -2.04
N ASP A 86 6.78 -25.21 -2.54
CA ASP A 86 7.13 -25.28 -3.97
C ASP A 86 6.29 -26.31 -4.78
N GLU A 87 5.75 -27.38 -4.18
CA GLU A 87 5.44 -28.58 -5.01
C GLU A 87 3.97 -28.93 -5.33
N GLU A 88 2.92 -28.63 -4.54
CA GLU A 88 1.56 -29.13 -4.91
C GLU A 88 0.34 -28.25 -4.51
N SER A 89 0.52 -27.09 -3.89
CA SER A 89 -0.61 -26.29 -3.36
C SER A 89 -1.10 -25.15 -4.29
N CYS A 90 -0.47 -24.98 -5.45
CA CYS A 90 -0.38 -23.66 -6.10
C CYS A 90 -1.38 -23.33 -7.22
N SER A 91 -2.31 -24.19 -7.63
CA SER A 91 -3.22 -23.75 -8.71
C SER A 91 -4.48 -23.03 -8.22
N PHE A 92 -5.02 -23.39 -7.05
CA PHE A 92 -6.32 -22.84 -6.62
C PHE A 92 -6.16 -21.79 -5.51
N SER A 93 -5.47 -22.13 -4.42
CA SER A 93 -5.30 -21.22 -3.28
C SER A 93 -4.35 -20.05 -3.57
N HIS A 94 -3.41 -20.21 -4.51
CA HIS A 94 -2.50 -19.15 -4.91
C HIS A 94 -3.17 -18.16 -5.87
N ASP A 95 -3.85 -18.64 -6.91
CA ASP A 95 -4.57 -17.76 -7.86
C ASP A 95 -5.67 -16.96 -7.15
N ASP A 96 -6.45 -17.60 -6.28
CA ASP A 96 -7.44 -16.93 -5.43
C ASP A 96 -6.81 -15.87 -4.52
N LEU A 97 -5.61 -16.15 -3.96
CA LEU A 97 -4.88 -15.17 -3.16
C LEU A 97 -4.46 -13.94 -3.98
N ILE A 98 -3.93 -14.15 -5.19
CA ILE A 98 -3.55 -13.04 -6.08
C ILE A 98 -4.78 -12.23 -6.50
N VAL A 99 -5.91 -12.87 -6.78
CA VAL A 99 -7.19 -12.20 -7.09
C VAL A 99 -7.69 -11.37 -5.90
N ASN A 100 -7.60 -11.91 -4.68
CA ASN A 100 -7.98 -11.20 -3.46
C ASN A 100 -7.07 -9.99 -3.20
N LEU A 101 -5.76 -10.14 -3.42
CA LEU A 101 -4.79 -9.06 -3.30
C LEU A 101 -5.02 -7.97 -4.34
N ARG A 102 -5.29 -8.34 -5.61
CA ARG A 102 -5.70 -7.40 -6.66
C ARG A 102 -6.94 -6.60 -6.26
N THR A 103 -7.94 -7.31 -5.75
CA THR A 103 -9.19 -6.70 -5.27
C THR A 103 -8.92 -5.70 -4.14
N TRP A 104 -8.02 -6.03 -3.21
CA TRP A 104 -7.62 -5.11 -2.15
C TRP A 104 -6.93 -3.87 -2.69
N VAL A 105 -6.00 -4.02 -3.65
CA VAL A 105 -5.29 -2.90 -4.29
C VAL A 105 -6.26 -1.96 -5.00
N ASP A 106 -7.22 -2.50 -5.75
CA ASP A 106 -8.20 -1.68 -6.48
C ASP A 106 -9.17 -0.97 -5.51
N LYS A 107 -9.61 -1.64 -4.42
CA LYS A 107 -10.46 -1.02 -3.39
C LYS A 107 -9.74 0.06 -2.60
N SER A 108 -8.48 -0.15 -2.24
CA SER A 108 -7.69 0.86 -1.52
C SER A 108 -7.45 2.10 -2.37
N GLY A 109 -7.19 1.94 -3.67
CA GLY A 109 -7.10 3.07 -4.60
C GLY A 109 -8.40 3.86 -4.71
N ALA A 110 -9.53 3.17 -4.87
CA ALA A 110 -10.85 3.81 -4.88
C ALA A 110 -11.19 4.51 -3.55
N GLN A 111 -10.64 4.03 -2.43
CA GLN A 111 -10.81 4.69 -1.14
C GLN A 111 -9.94 5.94 -0.99
N LEU A 112 -8.72 5.92 -1.52
CA LEU A 112 -7.83 7.09 -1.55
C LEU A 112 -8.34 8.22 -2.45
N ASP A 113 -9.06 7.89 -3.53
CA ASP A 113 -9.68 8.86 -4.44
C ASP A 113 -10.78 9.68 -3.75
N LYS A 114 -11.53 9.06 -2.82
CA LYS A 114 -12.55 9.75 -2.02
C LYS A 114 -11.97 10.73 -1.00
N LEU A 115 -10.70 10.58 -0.67
CA LEU A 115 -10.02 11.47 0.25
C LEU A 115 -9.67 12.77 -0.46
N PRO A 116 -9.83 13.92 0.20
CA PRO A 116 -9.62 15.22 -0.43
C PRO A 116 -8.21 15.31 -1.01
N ALA A 117 -8.11 15.37 -2.33
CA ALA A 117 -6.83 15.42 -3.05
C ALA A 117 -6.19 16.79 -3.05
N HIS A 118 -7.02 17.82 -3.01
CA HIS A 118 -6.73 19.22 -2.84
C HIS A 118 -8.11 19.87 -2.77
N GLY A 119 -8.29 20.88 -1.92
CA GLY A 119 -9.51 21.68 -1.95
C GLY A 119 -9.70 22.27 -3.36
N HIS A 120 -10.90 22.10 -3.90
CA HIS A 120 -11.41 23.05 -4.88
C HIS A 120 -12.07 24.20 -4.13
#